data_AF-A0A914M7E7-F1
#
_entry.id   AF-A0A914M7E7-F1
#
_cell.length_a   1.000
_cell.length_b   1.000
_cell.length_c   1.000
_cell.angle_alpha   90.00
_cell.angle_beta   90.00
_cell.angle_gamma   90.00
#
_symmetry.space_group_name_H-M   'P 1'
#
loop_
_entity.id
_entity.type
_entity.pdbx_description
1 polymer ?
#
loop_
_entity_poly.entity_id
_entity_poly.type
_entity_poly.pdbx_seq_one_letter_code
_entity_poly.pdbx_strand_id
1 'polypeptide(L)'
;MSNFVHKFRFLFGNSENDRTISFVPPDGEFELMSYRLSTVVKPLIWIETVIERFSHSRIEYMIKAKSQFKRRSTANNVEIIIPAPRDADTPRFKAAIGHCRYVPEETAFIWNIKSFPGGKEYLMRAQFKLPSVVSEEAERKPPVKIRFEIPYFTTSGIQVRYLKIIEKSGYQALPWVRYITTNGDYQLRIP
;
A
#
# COMPACT_ATOMS: atom_id res chain seq x y z
N MET A 1 -9.14 18.80 -43.66
CA MET A 1 -8.70 17.98 -42.51
C MET A 1 -9.92 17.68 -41.66
N SER A 2 -10.38 16.43 -41.67
CA SER A 2 -11.54 15.98 -40.89
C SER A 2 -11.09 15.80 -39.44
N ASN A 3 -11.52 16.69 -38.54
CA ASN A 3 -11.31 16.52 -37.10
C ASN A 3 -12.20 15.37 -36.62
N PHE A 4 -11.61 14.20 -36.41
CA PHE A 4 -12.25 13.07 -35.74
C PHE A 4 -12.35 13.40 -34.26
N VAL A 5 -13.56 13.71 -33.81
CA VAL A 5 -13.84 14.02 -32.41
C VAL A 5 -14.39 12.75 -31.76
N HIS A 6 -13.49 11.95 -31.19
CA HIS A 6 -13.88 10.77 -30.41
C HIS A 6 -14.46 11.24 -29.08
N LYS A 7 -15.73 10.93 -28.78
CA LYS A 7 -16.35 11.35 -27.51
C LYS A 7 -16.47 10.16 -26.57
N PHE A 8 -15.84 10.27 -25.41
CA PHE A 8 -15.84 9.25 -24.36
C PHE A 8 -16.81 9.66 -23.26
N ARG A 9 -17.64 8.72 -22.82
CA ARG A 9 -18.62 8.93 -21.74
C ARG A 9 -18.37 7.91 -20.61
N PHE A 10 -18.07 8.41 -19.41
CA PHE A 10 -17.89 7.60 -18.19
C PHE A 10 -19.08 7.81 -17.25
N LEU A 11 -19.61 6.74 -16.65
CA LEU A 11 -20.53 6.82 -15.52
C LEU A 11 -19.89 6.30 -14.22
N PHE A 12 -20.02 7.08 -13.15
CA PHE A 12 -19.60 6.70 -11.80
C PHE A 12 -20.80 6.31 -10.93
N GLY A 13 -20.67 5.25 -10.12
CA GLY A 13 -21.78 4.72 -9.31
C GLY A 13 -21.97 5.32 -7.91
N ASN A 14 -23.23 5.24 -7.44
CA ASN A 14 -23.81 5.46 -6.09
C ASN A 14 -24.48 6.81 -5.75
N SER A 15 -25.40 7.30 -6.59
CA SER A 15 -26.61 8.10 -6.26
C SER A 15 -27.34 8.53 -7.57
N GLU A 16 -28.56 9.07 -7.48
CA GLU A 16 -29.56 9.24 -8.57
C GLU A 16 -29.34 10.41 -9.55
N ASN A 17 -28.36 11.30 -9.33
CA ASN A 17 -28.04 12.35 -10.30
C ASN A 17 -27.06 11.84 -11.37
N ASP A 18 -27.21 12.30 -12.63
CA ASP A 18 -26.46 11.86 -13.81
C ASP A 18 -24.94 12.11 -13.66
N ARG A 19 -24.23 11.13 -13.05
CA ARG A 19 -22.77 11.13 -12.79
C ARG A 19 -21.97 10.80 -14.04
N THR A 20 -22.30 11.47 -15.12
CA THR A 20 -21.67 11.30 -16.43
C THR A 20 -20.56 12.31 -16.64
N ILE A 21 -19.37 11.86 -17.03
CA ILE A 21 -18.36 12.72 -17.66
C ILE A 21 -18.32 12.43 -19.15
N SER A 22 -18.42 13.47 -19.98
CA SER A 22 -18.25 13.38 -21.44
C SER A 22 -17.12 14.28 -21.90
N PHE A 23 -16.17 13.77 -22.67
CA PHE A 23 -15.04 14.55 -23.17
C PHE A 23 -14.45 13.95 -24.45
N VAL A 24 -13.51 14.67 -25.04
CA VAL A 24 -12.72 14.26 -26.20
C VAL A 24 -11.28 14.07 -25.72
N PRO A 25 -10.73 12.84 -25.71
CA PRO A 25 -9.40 12.62 -25.18
C PRO A 25 -8.35 13.24 -26.10
N PRO A 26 -7.24 13.72 -25.53
CA PRO A 26 -5.99 13.87 -26.24
C PRO A 26 -5.48 12.52 -26.76
N ASP A 27 -4.62 12.55 -27.77
CA ASP A 27 -3.90 11.36 -28.23
C ASP A 27 -2.87 10.93 -27.17
N GLY A 28 -2.81 9.63 -26.87
CA GLY A 28 -1.87 9.06 -25.91
C GLY A 28 -2.41 8.96 -24.47
N GLU A 29 -1.50 8.91 -23.49
CA GLU A 29 -1.82 8.80 -22.07
C GLU A 29 -2.14 10.17 -21.47
N PHE A 30 -3.24 10.29 -20.72
CA PHE A 30 -3.65 11.52 -20.06
C PHE A 30 -4.41 11.25 -18.75
N GLU A 31 -4.34 12.21 -17.83
CA GLU A 31 -5.15 12.19 -16.61
C GLU A 31 -6.52 12.82 -16.88
N LEU A 32 -7.59 12.02 -16.81
CA LEU A 32 -8.95 12.50 -17.00
C LEU A 32 -9.48 13.31 -15.80
N MET A 33 -9.17 12.86 -14.58
CA MET A 33 -9.70 13.43 -13.35
C MET A 33 -8.82 13.08 -12.16
N SER A 34 -8.56 14.08 -11.33
CA SER A 34 -8.04 13.92 -9.97
C SER A 34 -9.16 14.20 -8.96
N TYR A 35 -9.28 13.37 -7.93
CA TYR A 35 -10.26 13.60 -6.87
C TYR A 35 -9.69 13.23 -5.50
N ARG A 36 -10.19 13.89 -4.45
CA ARG A 36 -9.86 13.61 -3.05
C ARG A 36 -11.12 13.28 -2.29
N LEU A 37 -11.06 12.22 -1.48
CA LEU A 37 -12.13 11.86 -0.55
C LEU A 37 -11.71 12.23 0.87
N SER A 38 -12.62 12.86 1.61
CA SER A 38 -12.41 13.22 3.02
C SER A 38 -12.90 12.13 3.98
N THR A 39 -13.33 10.99 3.48
CA THR A 39 -13.81 9.87 4.31
C THR A 39 -12.66 9.26 5.09
N VAL A 40 -12.84 9.10 6.39
CA VAL A 40 -11.89 8.38 7.25
C VAL A 40 -11.98 6.89 6.90
N VAL A 41 -10.91 6.36 6.29
CA VAL A 41 -10.82 4.95 5.93
C VAL A 41 -9.97 4.22 6.96
N LYS A 42 -10.41 3.05 7.39
CA LYS A 42 -9.57 2.15 8.18
C LYS A 42 -8.33 1.74 7.36
N PRO A 43 -7.15 1.66 7.97
CA PRO A 43 -5.95 1.21 7.29
C PRO A 43 -6.10 -0.18 6.69
N LEU A 44 -5.76 -0.33 5.41
CA LEU A 44 -5.89 -1.60 4.70
C LEU A 44 -4.91 -2.65 5.22
N ILE A 45 -3.73 -2.23 5.64
CA ILE A 45 -2.76 -3.08 6.35
C ILE A 45 -2.44 -2.39 7.67
N TRP A 46 -2.75 -3.07 8.76
CA TRP A 46 -2.52 -2.59 10.11
C TRP A 46 -1.34 -3.33 10.74
N ILE A 47 -0.42 -2.60 11.35
CA ILE A 47 0.76 -3.19 11.99
C ILE A 47 0.69 -2.94 13.49
N GLU A 48 0.77 -4.02 14.25
CA GLU A 48 1.02 -3.97 15.68
C GLU A 48 2.49 -4.34 15.91
N THR A 49 3.19 -3.49 16.65
CA THR A 49 4.62 -3.65 16.94
C THR A 49 4.80 -3.74 18.45
N VAL A 50 5.41 -4.81 18.91
CA VAL A 50 5.85 -4.98 20.30
C VAL A 50 7.37 -5.06 20.29
N ILE A 51 8.02 -4.22 21.10
CA ILE A 51 9.48 -4.16 21.22
C ILE A 51 9.86 -4.48 22.65
N GLU A 52 10.66 -5.53 22.83
CA GLU A 52 11.18 -5.95 24.13
C GLU A 52 12.69 -5.70 24.15
N ARG A 53 13.16 -4.93 25.14
CA ARG A 53 14.58 -4.68 25.39
C ARG A 53 15.01 -5.53 26.58
N PHE A 54 15.97 -6.41 26.38
CA PHE A 54 16.58 -7.22 27.43
C PHE A 54 17.84 -6.53 27.94
N SER A 55 18.06 -6.61 29.26
CA SER A 55 19.12 -5.92 30.02
C SER A 55 20.56 -6.18 29.56
N HIS A 56 20.80 -7.21 28.75
CA HIS A 56 22.12 -7.64 28.30
C HIS A 56 22.27 -7.57 26.79
N SER A 57 21.91 -6.43 26.21
CA SER A 57 22.27 -6.11 24.83
C SER A 57 21.51 -6.92 23.76
N ARG A 58 20.26 -7.26 24.05
CA ARG A 58 19.35 -7.90 23.07
C ARG A 58 18.06 -7.11 22.96
N ILE A 59 17.63 -6.87 21.73
CA ILE A 59 16.31 -6.31 21.42
C ILE A 59 15.54 -7.30 20.56
N GLU A 60 14.28 -7.54 20.92
CA GLU A 60 13.37 -8.38 20.17
C GLU A 60 12.18 -7.56 19.68
N TYR A 61 11.84 -7.74 18.40
CA TYR A 61 10.69 -7.16 17.74
C TYR A 61 9.70 -8.27 17.46
N MET A 62 8.46 -8.08 17.87
CA MET A 62 7.33 -8.88 17.43
C MET A 62 6.39 -8.01 16.61
N ILE A 63 6.35 -8.28 15.31
CA ILE A 63 5.54 -7.54 14.34
C ILE A 63 4.36 -8.40 13.92
N LYS A 64 3.16 -7.85 14.07
CA LYS A 64 1.91 -8.46 13.64
C LYS A 64 1.27 -7.61 12.56
N ALA A 65 1.22 -8.14 11.34
CA ALA A 65 0.56 -7.49 10.22
C ALA A 65 -0.85 -8.07 10.02
N LYS A 66 -1.86 -7.21 9.92
CA LYS A 66 -3.28 -7.57 9.71
C LYS A 66 -3.80 -6.92 8.44
N SER A 67 -4.37 -7.70 7.51
CA SER A 67 -5.03 -7.17 6.32
C SER A 67 -6.51 -6.87 6.59
N GLN A 68 -6.88 -5.59 6.63
CA GLN A 68 -8.25 -5.13 6.92
C GLN A 68 -9.06 -4.81 5.64
N PHE A 69 -9.02 -5.69 4.66
CA PHE A 69 -9.82 -5.59 3.43
C PHE A 69 -10.53 -6.90 3.11
N LYS A 70 -11.39 -6.88 2.10
CA LYS A 70 -12.25 -8.02 1.73
C LYS A 70 -11.40 -9.26 1.45
N ARG A 71 -11.83 -10.42 1.96
CA ARG A 71 -11.13 -11.72 1.79
C ARG A 71 -10.90 -12.15 0.33
N ARG A 72 -11.74 -11.66 -0.59
CA ARG A 72 -11.62 -11.91 -2.04
C ARG A 72 -10.51 -11.11 -2.71
N SER A 73 -9.96 -10.11 -2.03
CA SER A 73 -8.88 -9.27 -2.52
C SER A 73 -7.57 -9.69 -1.84
N THR A 74 -6.47 -9.46 -2.54
CA THR A 74 -5.12 -9.83 -2.09
C THR A 74 -4.21 -8.65 -2.36
N ALA A 75 -3.43 -8.25 -1.35
CA ALA A 75 -2.35 -7.28 -1.54
C ALA A 75 -1.11 -7.99 -2.06
N ASN A 76 -0.48 -7.41 -3.09
CA ASN A 76 0.72 -7.91 -3.72
C ASN A 76 1.91 -7.07 -3.29
N ASN A 77 3.08 -7.70 -3.27
CA ASN A 77 4.38 -7.05 -3.02
C ASN A 77 4.34 -6.15 -1.78
N VAL A 78 3.82 -6.68 -0.68
CA VAL A 78 3.72 -5.92 0.57
C VAL A 78 5.11 -5.82 1.19
N GLU A 79 5.62 -4.60 1.31
CA GLU A 79 6.87 -4.29 2.00
C GLU A 79 6.54 -3.55 3.30
N ILE A 80 6.91 -4.13 4.43
CA ILE A 80 6.78 -3.47 5.74
C ILE A 80 8.18 -3.08 6.19
N ILE A 81 8.42 -1.77 6.30
CA ILE A 81 9.73 -1.20 6.63
C ILE A 81 9.67 -0.76 8.08
N ILE A 82 10.37 -1.50 8.93
CA ILE A 82 10.41 -1.27 10.37
C ILE A 82 11.78 -0.70 10.74
N PRO A 83 11.86 0.46 11.41
CA PRO A 83 13.14 0.98 11.87
C PRO A 83 13.75 0.06 12.94
N ALA A 84 15.05 -0.15 12.82
CA ALA A 84 15.86 -0.86 13.77
C ALA A 84 16.88 0.12 14.40
N PRO A 85 17.46 -0.22 15.55
CA PRO A 85 18.52 0.58 16.15
C PRO A 85 19.71 0.68 15.19
N ARG A 86 20.41 1.81 15.20
CA ARG A 86 21.60 2.04 14.36
C ARG A 86 22.76 1.11 14.73
N ASP A 87 22.83 0.76 15.99
CA ASP A 87 23.81 -0.11 16.61
C ASP A 87 23.40 -1.59 16.57
N ALA A 88 22.35 -1.93 15.83
CA ALA A 88 21.88 -3.29 15.71
C ALA A 88 22.88 -4.17 14.96
N ASP A 89 23.34 -5.21 15.64
CA ASP A 89 24.24 -6.22 15.11
C ASP A 89 23.57 -7.61 15.14
N THR A 90 24.10 -8.54 14.33
CA THR A 90 23.69 -9.94 14.27
C THR A 90 22.16 -10.11 14.11
N PRO A 91 21.54 -9.62 13.01
CA PRO A 91 20.10 -9.72 12.81
C PRO A 91 19.65 -11.17 12.66
N ARG A 92 18.63 -11.57 13.42
CA ARG A 92 17.98 -12.88 13.30
C ARG A 92 16.49 -12.73 13.08
N PHE A 93 16.01 -13.22 11.94
CA PHE A 93 14.60 -13.14 11.57
C PHE A 93 13.92 -14.50 11.64
N LYS A 94 12.69 -14.51 12.13
CA LYS A 94 11.77 -15.65 12.10
C LYS A 94 10.41 -15.16 11.60
N ALA A 95 10.10 -15.42 10.34
CA ALA A 95 8.81 -15.10 9.74
C ALA A 95 8.14 -16.38 9.25
N ALA A 96 6.84 -16.53 9.51
CA ALA A 96 6.08 -17.67 8.98
C ALA A 96 5.81 -17.55 7.48
N ILE A 97 5.72 -16.32 6.98
CA ILE A 97 5.44 -15.97 5.58
C ILE A 97 6.36 -14.84 5.16
N GLY A 98 6.79 -14.87 3.90
CA GLY A 98 7.65 -13.83 3.33
C GLY A 98 9.11 -13.98 3.75
N HIS A 99 9.89 -12.95 3.47
CA HIS A 99 11.31 -12.89 3.83
C HIS A 99 11.64 -11.56 4.49
N CYS A 100 12.61 -11.58 5.39
CA CYS A 100 13.09 -10.38 6.07
C CYS A 100 14.54 -10.11 5.68
N ARG A 101 14.86 -8.83 5.48
CA ARG A 101 16.23 -8.38 5.27
C ARG A 101 16.51 -7.16 6.14
N TYR A 102 17.72 -7.09 6.68
CA TYR A 102 18.21 -5.89 7.34
C TYR A 102 18.83 -4.95 6.30
N VAL A 103 18.54 -3.66 6.39
CA VAL A 103 19.03 -2.61 5.50
C VAL A 103 19.67 -1.51 6.36
N PRO A 104 20.97 -1.65 6.68
CA PRO A 104 21.68 -0.71 7.56
C PRO A 104 21.65 0.73 7.05
N GLU A 105 21.71 0.93 5.72
CA GLU A 105 21.67 2.25 5.07
C GLU A 105 20.38 3.02 5.38
N GLU A 106 19.25 2.31 5.54
CA GLU A 106 17.96 2.89 5.91
C GLU A 106 17.70 2.83 7.42
N THR A 107 18.63 2.31 8.22
CA THR A 107 18.47 2.04 9.66
C THR A 107 17.17 1.24 9.94
N ALA A 108 16.89 0.26 9.08
CA ALA A 108 15.62 -0.45 9.08
C ALA A 108 15.78 -1.91 8.67
N PHE A 109 14.79 -2.72 8.98
CA PHE A 109 14.62 -4.03 8.37
C PHE A 109 13.28 -4.08 7.62
N ILE A 110 13.29 -4.80 6.52
CA ILE A 110 12.17 -4.89 5.58
C ILE A 110 11.63 -6.30 5.62
N TRP A 111 10.34 -6.42 5.88
CA TRP A 111 9.59 -7.66 5.76
C TRP A 111 8.75 -7.64 4.49
N ASN A 112 9.10 -8.54 3.56
CA ASN A 112 8.50 -8.64 2.25
C ASN A 112 7.56 -9.85 2.17
N ILE A 113 6.30 -9.59 1.86
CA ILE A 113 5.24 -10.58 1.68
C ILE A 113 4.73 -10.48 0.25
N LYS A 114 5.01 -11.49 -0.58
CA LYS A 114 4.61 -11.49 -2.01
C LYS A 114 3.10 -11.39 -2.20
N SER A 115 2.34 -12.07 -1.37
CA SER A 115 0.88 -12.17 -1.44
C SER A 115 0.31 -12.16 -0.03
N PHE A 116 -0.53 -11.18 0.25
CA PHE A 116 -1.19 -10.99 1.53
C PHE A 116 -2.72 -10.95 1.34
N PRO A 117 -3.40 -12.09 1.49
CA PRO A 117 -4.85 -12.17 1.34
C PRO A 117 -5.59 -11.32 2.38
N GLY A 118 -6.76 -10.79 2.03
CA GLY A 118 -7.59 -9.99 2.95
C GLY A 118 -8.13 -10.80 4.14
N GLY A 119 -8.20 -10.17 5.31
CA GLY A 119 -8.69 -10.81 6.54
C GLY A 119 -7.76 -11.88 7.11
N LYS A 120 -6.46 -11.80 6.79
CA LYS A 120 -5.40 -12.64 7.34
C LYS A 120 -4.49 -11.84 8.25
N GLU A 121 -3.77 -12.57 9.09
CA GLU A 121 -2.83 -12.02 10.04
C GLU A 121 -1.53 -12.82 9.94
N TYR A 122 -0.40 -12.13 9.89
CA TYR A 122 0.91 -12.76 9.88
C TYR A 122 1.79 -12.18 10.98
N LEU A 123 2.65 -13.05 11.51
CA LEU A 123 3.59 -12.72 12.57
C LEU A 123 5.01 -12.89 12.06
N MET A 124 5.86 -11.95 12.49
CA MET A 124 7.29 -12.00 12.29
C MET A 124 8.00 -11.57 13.57
N ARG A 125 9.09 -12.26 13.88
CA ARG A 125 9.98 -11.93 14.99
C ARG A 125 11.35 -11.56 14.43
N ALA A 126 11.91 -10.47 14.92
CA ALA A 126 13.29 -10.09 14.66
C ALA A 126 14.03 -9.94 15.98
N GLN A 127 15.26 -10.41 16.04
CA GLN A 127 16.15 -10.25 17.17
C GLN A 127 17.43 -9.57 16.69
N PHE A 128 17.86 -8.56 17.41
CA PHE A 128 19.14 -7.91 17.20
C PHE A 128 19.94 -7.93 18.50
N LYS A 129 21.26 -8.00 18.37
CA LYS A 129 22.17 -7.70 19.46
C LYS A 129 22.52 -6.22 19.40
N LEU A 130 22.67 -5.62 20.56
CA LEU A 130 23.15 -4.26 20.74
C LEU A 130 24.57 -4.34 21.33
N PRO A 131 25.45 -3.38 21.07
CA PRO A 131 26.68 -3.20 21.81
C PRO A 131 26.38 -2.82 23.27
N SER A 132 27.34 -3.07 24.16
CA SER A 132 27.22 -2.76 25.59
C SER A 132 27.30 -1.27 25.91
N VAL A 133 27.74 -0.45 24.96
CA VAL A 133 27.85 1.01 25.11
C VAL A 133 26.53 1.64 24.70
N VAL A 134 25.78 2.13 25.68
CA VAL A 134 24.49 2.79 25.46
C VAL A 134 24.76 4.26 25.13
N SER A 135 24.40 4.71 23.93
CA SER A 135 24.30 6.15 23.65
C SER A 135 23.08 6.71 24.40
N GLU A 136 23.26 7.78 25.19
CA GLU A 136 22.17 8.43 25.97
C GLU A 136 21.14 9.18 25.10
N GLU A 137 21.32 9.22 23.79
CA GLU A 137 20.40 9.91 22.90
C GLU A 137 19.08 9.14 22.78
N ALA A 138 17.99 9.79 23.19
CA ALA A 138 16.62 9.33 22.96
C ALA A 138 16.36 9.31 21.44
N GLU A 139 16.72 8.20 20.80
CA GLU A 139 16.59 8.04 19.37
C GLU A 139 15.10 8.11 18.99
N ARG A 140 14.70 9.19 18.31
CA ARG A 140 13.35 9.33 17.77
C ARG A 140 13.15 8.22 16.74
N LYS A 141 12.45 7.16 17.15
CA LYS A 141 12.14 6.04 16.26
C LYS A 141 11.30 6.54 15.09
N PRO A 142 11.76 6.36 13.83
CA PRO A 142 10.93 6.63 12.67
C PRO A 142 9.59 5.88 12.75
N PRO A 143 8.54 6.32 12.05
CA PRO A 143 7.36 5.50 11.92
C PRO A 143 7.63 4.30 11.00
N VAL A 144 6.89 3.22 11.21
CA VAL A 144 6.80 2.08 10.29
C VAL A 144 6.18 2.55 8.99
N LYS A 145 6.83 2.27 7.87
CA LYS A 145 6.31 2.55 6.52
C LYS A 145 5.82 1.25 5.89
N ILE A 146 4.78 1.34 5.06
CA ILE A 146 4.23 0.17 4.36
C ILE A 146 4.07 0.52 2.89
N ARG A 147 4.53 -0.37 2.02
CA ARG A 147 4.27 -0.34 0.59
C ARG A 147 3.44 -1.55 0.19
N PHE A 148 2.42 -1.36 -0.65
CA PHE A 148 1.61 -2.47 -1.16
C PHE A 148 0.79 -2.05 -2.37
N GLU A 149 0.34 -3.05 -3.13
CA GLU A 149 -0.62 -2.87 -4.22
C GLU A 149 -1.80 -3.83 -4.06
N ILE A 150 -3.04 -3.34 -4.16
CA ILE A 150 -4.24 -4.19 -4.17
C ILE A 150 -4.96 -3.99 -5.52
N PRO A 151 -4.87 -4.97 -6.45
CA PRO A 151 -5.58 -4.90 -7.70
C PRO A 151 -7.08 -5.12 -7.50
N TYR A 152 -7.88 -4.50 -8.37
CA TYR A 152 -9.34 -4.62 -8.42
C TYR A 152 -10.06 -4.24 -7.10
N PHE A 153 -9.37 -3.49 -6.24
CA PHE A 153 -9.89 -2.95 -5.00
C PHE A 153 -9.94 -1.42 -5.10
N THR A 154 -11.00 -0.83 -4.54
CA THR A 154 -11.21 0.61 -4.54
C THR A 154 -11.53 1.05 -3.13
N THR A 155 -10.66 1.84 -2.53
CA THR A 155 -10.88 2.39 -1.19
C THR A 155 -12.01 3.43 -1.20
N SER A 156 -12.14 4.16 -2.31
CA SER A 156 -13.17 5.16 -2.55
C SER A 156 -14.58 4.59 -2.72
N GLY A 157 -14.69 3.32 -3.11
CA GLY A 157 -15.93 2.75 -3.62
C GLY A 157 -16.34 3.28 -5.00
N ILE A 158 -15.55 4.15 -5.63
CA ILE A 158 -15.82 4.66 -6.97
C ILE A 158 -15.54 3.55 -7.97
N GLN A 159 -16.53 3.25 -8.80
CA GLN A 159 -16.46 2.27 -9.86
C GLN A 159 -17.00 2.88 -11.15
N VAL A 160 -16.25 2.69 -12.23
CA VAL A 160 -16.68 2.92 -13.61
C VAL A 160 -17.73 1.88 -13.95
N ARG A 161 -18.96 2.34 -14.22
CA ARG A 161 -20.09 1.49 -14.62
C ARG A 161 -20.06 1.17 -16.11
N TYR A 162 -19.79 2.17 -16.93
CA TYR A 162 -19.60 1.99 -18.37
C TYR A 162 -18.57 2.98 -18.89
N LEU A 163 -17.95 2.57 -20.01
CA LEU A 163 -17.18 3.43 -20.89
C LEU A 163 -17.80 3.35 -22.28
N LYS A 164 -18.44 4.44 -22.73
CA LYS A 164 -19.02 4.50 -24.07
C LYS A 164 -18.12 5.34 -24.97
N ILE A 165 -17.69 4.74 -26.07
CA ILE A 165 -16.89 5.38 -27.11
C ILE A 165 -17.83 5.68 -28.27
N ILE A 166 -17.95 6.95 -28.63
CA ILE A 166 -18.75 7.40 -29.76
C ILE A 166 -17.78 7.79 -30.86
N GLU A 167 -17.71 6.93 -31.87
CA GLU A 167 -16.81 7.00 -33.01
C GLU A 167 -17.61 7.08 -34.31
N LYS A 168 -17.33 8.07 -35.16
CA LYS A 168 -18.02 8.19 -36.46
C LYS A 168 -17.36 7.36 -37.57
N SER A 169 -16.10 6.96 -37.37
CA SER A 169 -15.29 6.18 -38.34
C SER A 169 -15.68 4.70 -38.42
N GLY A 170 -16.51 4.20 -37.50
CA GLY A 170 -16.81 2.76 -37.39
C GLY A 170 -15.71 1.93 -36.71
N TYR A 171 -14.66 2.57 -36.17
CA TYR A 171 -13.61 1.90 -35.42
C TYR A 171 -14.16 1.24 -34.15
N GLN A 172 -13.82 -0.03 -33.93
CA GLN A 172 -14.13 -0.77 -32.72
C GLN A 172 -12.93 -0.77 -31.77
N ALA A 173 -13.03 0.02 -30.70
CA ALA A 173 -12.07 -0.01 -29.61
C ALA A 173 -12.43 -1.11 -28.60
N LEU A 174 -11.41 -1.74 -28.00
CA LEU A 174 -11.55 -2.69 -26.88
C LEU A 174 -11.24 -1.97 -25.56
N PRO A 175 -12.25 -1.37 -24.89
CA PRO A 175 -12.03 -0.68 -23.63
C PRO A 175 -11.70 -1.67 -22.51
N TRP A 176 -10.71 -1.33 -21.69
CA TRP A 176 -10.41 -2.04 -20.45
C TRP A 176 -10.36 -1.06 -19.29
N VAL A 177 -10.71 -1.53 -18.10
CA VAL A 177 -10.64 -0.76 -16.85
C VAL A 177 -9.91 -1.60 -15.82
N ARG A 178 -8.89 -1.03 -15.18
CA ARG A 178 -8.19 -1.63 -14.05
C ARG A 178 -8.24 -0.68 -12.87
N TYR A 179 -8.56 -1.23 -11.70
CA TYR A 179 -8.43 -0.51 -10.43
C TYR A 179 -7.19 -1.01 -9.71
N ILE A 180 -6.43 -0.09 -9.14
CA ILE A 180 -5.29 -0.40 -8.29
C ILE A 180 -5.37 0.54 -7.10
N THR A 181 -5.36 -0.03 -5.90
CA THR A 181 -5.08 0.74 -4.70
C THR A 181 -3.62 0.55 -4.35
N THR A 182 -2.86 1.63 -4.42
CA THR A 182 -1.51 1.71 -3.87
C THR A 182 -1.56 2.41 -2.51
N ASN A 183 -0.53 2.22 -1.69
CA ASN A 183 -0.36 3.04 -0.50
C ASN A 183 0.05 4.48 -0.88
N GLY A 184 -0.44 5.47 -0.13
CA GLY A 184 0.17 6.80 -0.07
C GLY A 184 1.20 6.90 1.06
N ASP A 185 1.34 8.08 1.66
CA ASP A 185 2.11 8.31 2.90
C ASP A 185 1.38 7.70 4.12
N TYR A 186 1.43 6.37 4.23
CA TYR A 186 0.90 5.66 5.39
C TYR A 186 2.04 5.31 6.36
N GLN A 187 2.02 5.96 7.52
CA GLN A 187 3.05 5.86 8.55
C GLN A 187 2.41 5.48 9.89
N LEU A 188 2.87 4.38 10.49
CA LEU A 188 2.44 3.93 11.81
C LEU A 188 3.53 4.24 12.83
N ARG A 189 3.21 5.04 13.84
CA ARG A 189 4.15 5.31 14.94
C ARG A 189 4.28 4.08 15.82
N ILE A 190 5.52 3.76 16.16
CA ILE A 190 5.85 2.69 17.10
C ILE A 190 5.52 3.20 18.52
N PRO A 191 4.90 2.38 19.38
CA PRO A 191 4.68 2.72 20.78
C PRO A 191 5.98 2.89 21.59
#